data_AF-A0A4Y2UAT7-F1
#
_entry.id   AF-A0A4Y2UAT7-F1
#
_cell.length_a   1.000
_cell.length_b   1.000
_cell.length_c   1.000
_cell.angle_alpha   90.00
_cell.angle_beta   90.00
_cell.angle_gamma   90.00
#
_symmetry.space_group_name_H-M   'P 1'
#
loop_
_entity.id
_entity.type
_entity.pdbx_description
1 polymer ?
#
loop_
_entity_poly.entity_id
_entity_poly.type
_entity_poly.pdbx_seq_one_letter_code
_entity_poly.pdbx_strand_id
1 'polypeptide(L)'
;MLFAMICGFGEVEDVPDLWVQHQVSLCEDFVHRYSEQTGPHYALADIEELLTSYNLSLQKLHLPTVDLPASVLERANFDVVEEQAKANSYTMQLNSEQRNVVEILLSAVYNNAADTPKCYFLDGHAGTGKAFQLCTQYVVEACCSVASYRCAVY
;
A
#
# COMPACT_ATOMS: atom_id res chain seq x y z
N MET A 1 -3.89 -8.78 -2.94
CA MET A 1 -4.73 -9.26 -1.81
C MET A 1 -5.99 -10.03 -2.23
N LEU A 2 -6.92 -9.45 -3.01
CA LEU A 2 -8.19 -10.11 -3.37
C LEU A 2 -8.00 -11.47 -4.08
N PHE A 3 -7.07 -11.55 -5.04
CA PHE A 3 -6.79 -12.78 -5.78
C PHE A 3 -6.35 -13.94 -4.86
N ALA A 4 -5.45 -13.68 -3.91
CA ALA A 4 -4.99 -14.70 -2.96
C ALA A 4 -6.12 -15.17 -2.02
N MET A 5 -7.03 -14.28 -1.62
CA MET A 5 -8.21 -14.65 -0.82
C MET A 5 -9.18 -15.53 -1.62
N ILE A 6 -9.39 -15.22 -2.90
CA ILE A 6 -10.19 -16.03 -3.81
C ILE A 6 -9.56 -17.42 -3.99
N CYS A 7 -8.23 -17.52 -4.10
CA CYS A 7 -7.55 -18.82 -4.19
C CYS A 7 -7.60 -19.62 -2.88
N GLY A 8 -7.54 -18.93 -1.73
CA GLY A 8 -7.53 -19.57 -0.41
C GLY A 8 -8.91 -20.03 0.08
N PHE A 9 -9.97 -19.31 -0.28
CA PHE A 9 -11.31 -19.53 0.26
C PHE A 9 -12.40 -19.71 -0.81
N GLY A 10 -12.13 -19.34 -2.06
CA GLY A 10 -13.06 -19.52 -3.17
C GLY A 10 -12.95 -20.93 -3.75
N GLU A 11 -14.08 -21.50 -4.13
CA GLU A 11 -14.13 -22.71 -4.95
C GLU A 11 -13.84 -22.34 -6.41
N VAL A 12 -12.59 -21.99 -6.72
CA VAL A 12 -12.16 -21.69 -8.09
C VAL A 12 -11.78 -22.98 -8.79
N GLU A 13 -12.45 -23.26 -9.91
CA GLU A 13 -12.22 -24.46 -10.72
C GLU A 13 -10.91 -24.38 -11.53
N ASP A 14 -10.60 -23.20 -12.09
CA ASP A 14 -9.38 -22.95 -12.89
C ASP A 14 -8.70 -21.63 -12.48
N VAL A 15 -7.69 -21.75 -11.60
CA VAL A 15 -6.91 -20.61 -11.12
C VAL A 15 -5.98 -20.02 -12.21
N PRO A 16 -5.31 -20.83 -13.06
CA PRO A 16 -4.58 -20.32 -14.21
C PRO A 16 -5.42 -19.46 -15.17
N ASP A 17 -6.64 -19.88 -15.50
CA ASP A 17 -7.52 -19.09 -16.38
C ASP A 17 -7.92 -17.76 -15.72
N LEU A 18 -8.28 -17.80 -14.43
CA LEU A 18 -8.59 -16.60 -13.64
C LEU A 18 -7.41 -15.61 -13.61
N TRP A 19 -6.18 -16.12 -13.47
CA TRP A 19 -4.97 -15.31 -13.54
C TRP A 19 -4.83 -14.64 -14.91
N VAL A 20 -4.94 -15.39 -16.01
CA VAL A 20 -4.81 -14.84 -17.38
C VAL A 20 -5.87 -13.78 -17.65
N GLN A 21 -7.12 -14.05 -17.24
CA GLN A 21 -8.24 -13.12 -17.44
C GLN A 21 -8.02 -11.77 -16.75
N HIS A 22 -7.41 -11.78 -15.57
CA HIS A 22 -7.24 -10.58 -14.74
C HIS A 22 -5.79 -10.08 -14.64
N GLN A 23 -4.86 -10.68 -15.39
CA GLN A 23 -3.43 -10.40 -15.29
C GLN A 23 -3.13 -8.91 -15.45
N VAL A 24 -3.75 -8.25 -16.44
CA VAL A 24 -3.53 -6.83 -16.72
C VAL A 24 -3.84 -5.97 -15.49
N SER A 25 -4.99 -6.19 -14.87
CA SER A 25 -5.40 -5.44 -13.66
C SER A 25 -4.58 -5.81 -12.43
N LEU A 26 -4.22 -7.09 -12.28
CA LEU A 26 -3.39 -7.55 -11.15
C LEU A 26 -1.96 -7.02 -11.23
N CYS A 27 -1.46 -6.77 -12.45
CA CYS A 27 -0.10 -6.32 -12.68
C CYS A 27 0.02 -4.82 -12.92
N GLU A 28 -1.09 -4.07 -13.05
CA GLU A 28 -1.12 -2.65 -13.46
C GLU A 28 -0.12 -1.79 -12.68
N ASP A 29 -0.20 -1.78 -11.35
CA ASP A 29 0.69 -1.01 -10.48
C ASP A 29 2.17 -1.43 -10.63
N PHE A 30 2.43 -2.72 -10.83
CA PHE A 30 3.78 -3.26 -10.98
C PHE A 30 4.36 -2.95 -12.36
N VAL A 31 3.53 -2.96 -13.41
CA VAL A 31 3.95 -2.56 -14.76
C VAL A 31 4.26 -1.06 -14.80
N HIS A 32 3.45 -0.23 -14.13
CA HIS A 32 3.70 1.20 -14.00
C HIS A 32 4.97 1.52 -13.22
N ARG A 33 5.27 0.76 -12.16
CA ARG A 33 6.47 0.95 -11.33
C ARG A 33 7.73 0.39 -11.98
N TYR A 34 7.61 -0.71 -12.73
CA TYR A 34 8.73 -1.43 -13.31
C TYR A 34 8.63 -1.42 -14.84
N SER A 35 8.21 -2.53 -15.45
CA SER A 35 8.05 -2.66 -16.90
C SER A 35 7.01 -3.72 -17.23
N GLU A 36 6.52 -3.75 -18.46
CA GLU A 36 5.62 -4.83 -18.93
C GLU A 36 6.25 -6.22 -18.83
N GLN A 37 7.58 -6.31 -18.97
CA GLN A 37 8.32 -7.57 -18.95
C GLN A 37 8.47 -8.12 -17.52
N THR A 38 8.78 -7.24 -16.57
CA THR A 38 9.09 -7.63 -15.19
C THR A 38 7.90 -7.50 -14.24
N GLY A 39 6.95 -6.59 -14.52
CA GLY A 39 5.77 -6.31 -13.70
C GLY A 39 4.96 -7.55 -13.31
N PRO A 40 4.63 -8.46 -14.24
CA PRO A 40 3.92 -9.70 -13.91
C PRO A 40 4.67 -10.61 -12.94
N HIS A 41 6.01 -10.63 -13.00
CA HIS A 41 6.84 -11.42 -12.08
C HIS A 41 6.77 -10.84 -10.66
N TYR A 42 6.79 -9.52 -10.53
CA TYR A 42 6.61 -8.86 -9.23
C TYR A 42 5.21 -9.08 -8.64
N ALA A 43 4.17 -9.01 -9.46
CA ALA A 43 2.80 -9.25 -9.03
C ALA A 43 2.63 -10.68 -8.50
N LEU A 44 3.17 -11.67 -9.21
CA LEU A 44 3.17 -13.06 -8.77
C LEU A 44 3.95 -13.26 -7.47
N ALA A 45 5.10 -12.59 -7.30
CA ALA A 45 5.89 -12.69 -6.08
C ALA A 45 5.16 -12.11 -4.83
N ASP A 46 4.46 -10.97 -4.99
CA ASP A 46 3.58 -10.40 -3.93
C ASP A 46 2.40 -11.34 -3.61
N ILE A 47 1.83 -12.00 -4.62
CA ILE A 47 0.77 -12.99 -4.44
C ILE A 47 1.30 -14.24 -3.71
N GLU A 48 2.49 -14.76 -4.05
CA GLU A 48 3.10 -15.93 -3.41
C GLU A 48 3.28 -15.72 -1.88
N GLU A 49 3.70 -14.52 -1.47
CA GLU A 49 3.83 -14.17 -0.06
C GLU A 49 2.49 -14.30 0.67
N LEU A 50 1.41 -13.75 0.08
CA LEU A 50 0.08 -13.83 0.66
C LEU A 50 -0.46 -15.27 0.67
N LEU A 51 -0.23 -16.04 -0.40
CA LEU A 51 -0.65 -17.44 -0.50
C LEU A 51 0.00 -18.33 0.57
N THR A 52 1.24 -18.01 0.95
CA THR A 52 1.96 -18.75 2.01
C THR A 52 1.18 -18.71 3.33
N SER A 53 0.49 -17.61 3.65
CA SER A 53 -0.35 -17.51 4.85
C SER A 53 -1.56 -18.46 4.84
N TYR A 54 -1.99 -18.89 3.65
CA TYR A 54 -3.07 -19.85 3.43
C TYR A 54 -2.56 -21.28 3.19
N ASN A 55 -1.26 -21.55 3.41
CA ASN A 55 -0.59 -22.81 3.08
C ASN A 55 -0.66 -23.19 1.58
N LEU A 56 -0.88 -22.21 0.71
CA LEU A 56 -0.85 -22.35 -0.75
C LEU A 56 0.53 -21.90 -1.30
N SER A 57 0.74 -22.12 -2.59
CA SER A 57 1.89 -21.61 -3.33
C SER A 57 1.51 -21.45 -4.80
N LEU A 58 2.24 -20.64 -5.57
CA LEU A 58 2.02 -20.51 -7.02
C LEU A 58 2.12 -21.87 -7.71
N GLN A 59 3.06 -22.70 -7.28
CA GLN A 59 3.21 -24.06 -7.79
C GLN A 59 1.97 -24.93 -7.55
N LYS A 60 1.39 -24.89 -6.34
CA LYS A 60 0.16 -25.64 -6.02
C LYS A 60 -1.05 -25.15 -6.82
N LEU A 61 -1.04 -23.90 -7.24
CA LEU A 61 -2.09 -23.27 -8.05
C LEU A 61 -1.79 -23.35 -9.56
N HIS A 62 -0.74 -24.06 -9.97
CA HIS A 62 -0.32 -24.18 -11.37
C HIS A 62 -0.01 -22.84 -12.06
N LEU A 63 0.39 -21.82 -11.28
CA LEU A 63 0.82 -20.51 -11.78
C LEU A 63 2.33 -20.49 -12.05
N PRO A 64 2.82 -19.57 -12.91
CA PRO A 64 4.25 -19.42 -13.16
C PRO A 64 5.00 -19.13 -11.86
N THR A 65 6.01 -19.94 -11.53
CA THR A 65 6.88 -19.70 -10.39
C THR A 65 7.83 -18.54 -10.69
N VAL A 66 8.07 -17.71 -9.70
CA VAL A 66 8.93 -16.53 -9.85
C VAL A 66 10.29 -16.80 -9.25
N ASP A 67 11.33 -16.80 -10.08
CA ASP A 67 12.72 -16.80 -9.63
C ASP A 67 13.24 -15.36 -9.61
N LEU A 68 12.80 -14.60 -8.61
CA LEU A 68 13.31 -13.25 -8.35
C LEU A 68 14.29 -13.27 -7.18
N PRO A 69 15.41 -12.52 -7.25
CA PRO A 69 16.30 -12.35 -6.11
C PRO A 69 15.54 -11.79 -4.89
N ALA A 70 15.87 -12.23 -3.67
CA ALA A 70 15.23 -11.73 -2.45
C ALA A 70 15.31 -10.19 -2.30
N SER A 71 16.37 -9.57 -2.83
CA SER A 71 16.54 -8.10 -2.86
C SER A 71 15.54 -7.36 -3.75
N VAL A 72 14.84 -8.09 -4.62
CA VAL A 72 13.84 -7.55 -5.55
C VAL A 72 12.43 -7.62 -4.94
N LEU A 73 12.22 -8.56 -4.01
CA LEU A 73 11.07 -8.66 -3.12
C LEU A 73 11.16 -7.72 -1.91
N GLU A 74 12.32 -7.07 -1.70
CA GLU A 74 12.36 -5.87 -0.88
C GLU A 74 11.41 -4.87 -1.52
N ARG A 75 10.16 -4.85 -1.03
CA ARG A 75 9.35 -3.63 -0.96
C ARG A 75 10.35 -2.53 -0.74
N ALA A 76 10.40 -1.52 -1.60
CA ALA A 76 11.22 -0.33 -1.36
C ALA A 76 11.08 -0.05 0.13
N ASN A 77 12.13 -0.40 0.91
CA ASN A 77 11.94 -0.59 2.34
C ASN A 77 11.37 0.75 2.79
N PHE A 78 10.22 0.73 3.45
CA PHE A 78 9.64 1.97 3.93
C PHE A 78 10.62 2.48 4.98
N ASP A 79 11.58 3.27 4.52
CA ASP A 79 12.61 3.82 5.35
C ASP A 79 11.92 4.94 6.10
N VAL A 80 11.47 4.60 7.29
CA VAL A 80 10.82 5.52 8.21
C VAL A 80 11.65 6.78 8.37
N VAL A 81 12.99 6.70 8.33
CA VAL A 81 13.88 7.85 8.47
C VAL A 81 13.89 8.71 7.20
N GLU A 82 13.98 8.10 6.02
CA GLU A 82 13.95 8.84 4.74
C GLU A 82 12.59 9.52 4.53
N GLU A 83 11.51 8.78 4.78
CA GLU A 83 10.14 9.27 4.63
C GLU A 83 9.81 10.34 5.67
N GLN A 84 10.30 10.21 6.91
CA GLN A 84 10.22 11.27 7.91
C GLN A 84 11.00 12.52 7.48
N ALA A 85 12.19 12.36 6.88
CA ALA A 85 12.97 13.49 6.39
C ALA A 85 12.24 14.24 5.26
N LYS A 86 11.58 13.51 4.35
CA LYS A 86 10.72 14.08 3.31
C LYS A 86 9.51 14.79 3.92
N ALA A 87 8.83 14.18 4.88
CA ALA A 87 7.71 14.79 5.61
C ALA A 87 8.14 16.09 6.30
N ASN A 88 9.26 16.09 7.01
CA ASN A 88 9.80 17.28 7.66
C ASN A 88 10.12 18.40 6.64
N SER A 89 10.71 18.06 5.50
CA SER A 89 10.97 19.00 4.40
C SER A 89 9.69 19.62 3.84
N TYR A 90 8.61 18.84 3.70
CA TYR A 90 7.32 19.35 3.25
C TYR A 90 6.62 20.18 4.32
N THR A 91 6.74 19.82 5.61
CA THR A 91 6.15 20.57 6.74
C THR A 91 6.66 22.02 6.78
N MET A 92 7.93 22.23 6.43
CA MET A 92 8.54 23.56 6.35
C MET A 92 7.95 24.42 5.22
N GLN A 93 7.38 23.79 4.18
CA GLN A 93 6.80 24.48 3.02
C GLN A 93 5.30 24.77 3.17
N LEU A 94 4.65 24.22 4.21
CA LEU A 94 3.23 24.43 4.45
C LEU A 94 2.94 25.87 4.90
N ASN A 95 1.90 26.46 4.31
CA ASN A 95 1.31 27.68 4.85
C ASN A 95 0.49 27.40 6.13
N SER A 96 0.01 28.45 6.81
CA SER A 96 -0.73 28.32 8.08
C SER A 96 -1.96 27.41 7.97
N GLU A 97 -2.70 27.53 6.87
CA GLU A 97 -3.93 26.76 6.65
C GLU A 97 -3.64 25.28 6.42
N GLN A 98 -2.64 24.98 5.60
CA GLN A 98 -2.22 23.60 5.34
C GLN A 98 -1.64 22.95 6.59
N ARG A 99 -0.87 23.69 7.41
CA ARG A 99 -0.33 23.19 8.68
C ARG A 99 -1.44 22.86 9.67
N ASN A 100 -2.45 23.73 9.78
CA ASN A 100 -3.61 23.50 10.63
C ASN A 100 -4.37 22.22 10.23
N VAL A 101 -4.54 21.98 8.92
CA VAL A 101 -5.15 20.73 8.42
C VAL A 101 -4.34 19.49 8.82
N VAL A 102 -3.01 19.53 8.66
CA VAL A 102 -2.14 18.40 9.03
C VAL A 102 -2.22 18.10 10.53
N GLU A 103 -2.21 19.13 11.37
CA GLU A 103 -2.31 18.96 12.83
C GLU A 103 -3.66 18.36 13.25
N ILE A 104 -4.76 18.78 12.63
CA ILE A 104 -6.08 18.19 12.85
C ILE A 104 -6.08 16.70 12.47
N LEU A 105 -5.55 16.34 11.30
CA LEU A 105 -5.51 14.96 10.85
C LEU A 105 -4.60 14.08 11.73
N LEU A 106 -3.40 14.55 12.06
CA LEU A 106 -2.47 13.82 12.93
C LEU A 106 -3.07 13.61 14.32
N SER A 107 -3.68 14.64 14.91
CA SER A 107 -4.31 14.52 16.22
C SER A 107 -5.49 13.53 16.20
N ALA A 108 -6.27 13.47 15.12
CA ALA A 108 -7.33 12.49 14.96
C ALA A 108 -6.78 11.06 14.90
N VAL A 109 -5.69 10.85 14.16
CA VAL A 109 -5.05 9.52 14.03
C VAL A 109 -4.39 9.07 15.33
N TYR A 110 -3.65 9.95 16.02
CA TYR A 110 -2.95 9.59 17.25
C TYR A 110 -3.90 9.39 18.43
N ASN A 111 -4.93 10.23 18.57
CA ASN A 111 -5.85 10.14 19.70
C ASN A 111 -6.89 9.03 19.49
N ASN A 112 -7.31 8.78 18.24
CA ASN A 112 -8.21 7.70 17.81
C ASN A 112 -9.35 7.37 18.79
N ALA A 113 -9.94 8.40 19.40
CA ALA A 113 -11.00 8.23 20.38
C ALA A 113 -12.30 7.85 19.67
N ALA A 114 -13.16 7.08 20.33
CA ALA A 114 -14.39 6.56 19.71
C ALA A 114 -15.34 7.65 19.16
N ASP A 115 -15.23 8.86 19.69
CA ASP A 115 -15.99 10.07 19.37
C ASP A 115 -15.29 10.98 18.35
N THR A 116 -14.06 10.67 17.93
CA THR A 116 -13.36 11.47 16.92
C THR A 116 -13.93 11.22 15.51
N PRO A 117 -14.14 12.28 14.69
CA PRO A 117 -14.53 12.11 13.30
C PRO A 117 -13.52 11.27 12.53
N LYS A 118 -14.00 10.30 11.73
CA LYS A 118 -13.15 9.42 10.91
C LYS A 118 -13.07 9.83 9.44
N CYS A 119 -13.82 10.88 9.07
CA CYS A 119 -13.93 11.38 7.72
C CYS A 119 -13.84 12.90 7.75
N TYR A 120 -12.97 13.45 6.90
CA TYR A 120 -12.70 14.88 6.78
C TYR A 120 -12.77 15.27 5.30
N PHE A 121 -13.33 16.46 5.02
CA PHE A 121 -13.37 17.02 3.67
C PHE A 121 -12.35 18.15 3.54
N LEU A 122 -11.51 18.08 2.51
CA LEU A 122 -10.49 19.08 2.22
C LEU A 122 -10.96 20.03 1.12
N ASP A 123 -11.43 21.21 1.54
CA ASP A 123 -11.82 22.26 0.61
C ASP A 123 -10.73 23.32 0.40
N GLY A 124 -10.85 24.12 -0.66
CA GLY A 124 -9.82 25.04 -1.17
C GLY A 124 -9.90 25.24 -2.69
N HIS A 125 -9.25 26.30 -3.15
CA HIS A 125 -9.41 26.76 -4.53
C HIS A 125 -8.46 26.05 -5.48
N ALA A 126 -8.73 26.10 -6.80
CA ALA A 126 -7.81 25.57 -7.81
C ALA A 126 -6.40 26.20 -7.65
N GLY A 127 -5.35 25.38 -7.78
CA GLY A 127 -3.96 25.85 -7.64
C GLY A 127 -3.41 25.88 -6.20
N THR A 128 -4.16 25.44 -5.19
CA THR A 128 -3.72 25.42 -3.78
C THR A 128 -2.92 24.17 -3.36
N GLY A 129 -2.57 23.29 -4.31
CA GLY A 129 -1.72 22.12 -4.04
C GLY A 129 -2.40 20.96 -3.30
N LYS A 130 -3.74 20.94 -3.21
CA LYS A 130 -4.52 19.93 -2.45
C LYS A 130 -4.20 18.47 -2.77
N ALA A 131 -3.85 18.18 -4.03
CA ALA A 131 -3.90 16.82 -4.56
C ALA A 131 -2.59 16.03 -4.45
N PHE A 132 -1.42 16.67 -4.30
CA PHE A 132 -0.16 15.96 -4.57
C PHE A 132 0.78 15.79 -3.38
N GLN A 133 0.74 16.67 -2.38
CA GLN A 133 1.76 16.67 -1.30
C GLN A 133 1.21 16.44 0.11
N LEU A 134 -0.05 16.76 0.38
CA LEU A 134 -0.61 16.64 1.73
C LEU A 134 -1.20 15.24 2.02
N CYS A 135 -1.89 14.65 1.05
CA CYS A 135 -2.70 13.44 1.30
C CYS A 135 -1.89 12.14 1.27
N THR A 136 -0.89 12.02 0.38
CA THR A 136 -0.31 10.70 0.10
C THR A 136 0.77 10.29 1.09
N GLN A 137 1.51 11.23 1.69
CA GLN A 137 2.68 10.91 2.51
C GLN A 137 2.41 10.98 4.02
N TYR A 138 1.63 11.98 4.49
CA TYR A 138 1.30 12.13 5.91
C TYR A 138 0.26 11.12 6.42
N VAL A 139 -0.70 10.73 5.58
CA VAL A 139 -1.64 9.66 5.93
C VAL A 139 -0.91 8.32 6.05
N VAL A 140 0.11 8.10 5.21
CA VAL A 140 0.96 6.90 5.28
C VAL A 140 1.79 6.90 6.57
N GLU A 141 2.41 8.01 6.97
CA GLU A 141 3.15 8.12 8.24
C GLU A 141 2.27 7.85 9.47
N ALA A 142 1.06 8.44 9.49
CA ALA A 142 0.12 8.25 10.58
C ALA A 142 -0.43 6.81 10.63
N CYS A 143 -0.72 6.19 9.47
CA CYS A 143 -1.12 4.79 9.39
C CYS A 143 0.03 3.82 9.71
N CYS A 144 1.27 4.09 9.29
CA CYS A 144 2.44 3.26 9.55
C CYS A 144 2.89 3.31 11.02
N SER A 145 2.80 4.49 11.66
CA SER A 145 3.06 4.62 13.10
C SER A 145 2.05 3.79 13.90
N VAL A 146 0.75 3.92 13.61
CA VAL A 146 -0.31 3.14 14.28
C VAL A 146 -0.24 1.64 13.98
N ALA A 147 0.19 1.25 12.76
CA ALA A 147 0.41 -0.14 12.40
C ALA A 147 1.62 -0.78 13.11
N SER A 148 2.72 -0.05 13.30
CA SER A 148 3.86 -0.51 14.11
C SER A 148 3.47 -0.74 15.58
N TYR A 149 2.61 0.11 16.16
CA TYR A 149 2.12 -0.11 17.53
C TYR A 149 1.11 -1.27 17.63
N ARG A 150 0.39 -1.62 16.56
CA ARG A 150 -0.51 -2.78 16.52
C ARG A 150 0.20 -4.10 16.19
N CYS A 151 1.34 -4.08 15.50
CA CYS A 151 2.17 -5.28 15.30
C CYS A 151 3.01 -5.68 16.53
N ALA A 152 3.11 -4.82 17.55
CA ALA A 152 3.81 -5.13 18.81
C ALA A 152 2.90 -5.62 19.94
N VAL A 153 1.59 -5.73 19.72
CA VAL A 153 0.64 -6.30 20.67
C VAL A 153 -0.35 -7.18 19.91
N TYR A 154 0.02 -8.44 19.68
CA TYR A 154 -0.68 -9.70 19.99
C TYR A 154 0.11 -10.87 19.43
#